data_AF-A0A9W7IX90-F1
#
_entry.id   AF-A0A9W7IX90-F1
#
_cell.length_a   1.000
_cell.length_b   1.000
_cell.length_c   1.000
_cell.angle_alpha   90.00
_cell.angle_beta   90.00
_cell.angle_gamma   90.00
#
_symmetry.space_group_name_H-M   'P 1'
#
loop_
_entity.id
_entity.type
_entity.pdbx_description
1 polymer ?
#
loop_
_entity_poly.entity_id
_entity_poly.type
_entity_poly.pdbx_seq_one_letter_code
_entity_poly.pdbx_strand_id
1 'polypeptide(L)'
;MSRRLKNSLEELIGETQFPFYPGKQLLDCSLISNEAIDLIKRRGQPRVIFKADFSKAYDTIDWGFLMFMMEKMGFSRRWRDWILRCISSSQISVLINGSPSRSFSIRRGLRQGCPLSPMLFNLAAEALSALLKKAASLGFFNGVNFGNQGVSITHLQFADDLIVFCGASSKEICNIISTLRGFEIVSGLKLNLSKSDLIGINIEVSRTQAWADSIGCKRKELSCKYLGVPLGINKNSVVMWNPVIEKFESKFAGWKSKLLSLGGRIVLIKVVLTNLPVFYMFLFHMPTAVSSKLNKMVAKFLWDGLEKRKIHWLSWETLCKPK
;
A
#
# COMPACT_ATOMS: atom_id res chain seq x y z
N MET A 1 13.60 -22.50 5.48
CA MET A 1 14.31 -21.34 4.87
C MET A 1 13.63 -20.03 5.21
N SER A 2 12.37 -19.81 4.81
CA SER A 2 11.60 -18.58 5.12
C SER A 2 11.65 -18.18 6.61
N ARG A 3 11.36 -19.10 7.55
CA ARG A 3 11.46 -18.79 8.99
C ARG A 3 12.84 -18.29 9.45
N ARG A 4 13.93 -18.84 8.90
CA ARG A 4 15.30 -18.42 9.25
C ARG A 4 15.64 -17.07 8.64
N LEU A 5 15.24 -16.85 7.38
CA LEU A 5 15.42 -15.57 6.70
C LEU A 5 14.65 -14.44 7.43
N LYS A 6 13.50 -14.76 8.03
CA LYS A 6 12.65 -13.81 8.74
C LYS A 6 13.40 -13.18 9.91
N ASN A 7 14.13 -13.99 10.67
CA ASN A 7 14.88 -13.52 11.82
C ASN A 7 16.04 -12.59 11.43
N SER A 8 16.71 -12.84 10.29
CA SER A 8 17.82 -12.00 9.83
C SER A 8 17.37 -10.70 9.16
N LEU A 9 16.13 -10.63 8.68
CA LEU A 9 15.61 -9.45 7.98
C LEU A 9 15.39 -8.25 8.89
N GLU A 10 15.17 -8.45 10.19
CA GLU A 10 14.95 -7.37 11.15
C GLU A 10 16.17 -6.45 11.29
N GLU A 11 17.38 -6.99 11.15
CA GLU A 11 18.63 -6.23 11.20
C GLU A 11 19.01 -5.58 9.86
N LEU A 12 18.47 -6.09 8.74
CA LEU A 12 18.92 -5.75 7.39
C LEU A 12 18.04 -4.72 6.68
N ILE A 13 16.81 -4.50 7.16
CA ILE A 13 15.83 -3.65 6.47
C ILE A 13 15.56 -2.37 7.27
N GLY A 14 15.61 -1.25 6.56
CA GLY A 14 15.49 0.08 7.15
C GLY A 14 14.09 0.40 7.70
N GLU A 15 14.02 1.48 8.47
CA GLU A 15 12.77 1.96 9.09
C GLU A 15 11.68 2.35 8.10
N THR A 16 12.06 2.72 6.88
CA THR A 16 11.17 3.25 5.82
C THR A 16 10.47 2.18 4.99
N GLN A 17 10.79 0.89 5.22
CA GLN A 17 10.18 -0.25 4.55
C GLN A 17 9.31 -1.03 5.54
N PHE A 18 8.00 -1.02 5.29
CA PHE A 18 6.97 -1.49 6.24
C PHE A 18 6.44 -2.94 6.05
N PRO A 19 6.55 -3.63 4.89
CA PRO A 19 5.80 -4.86 4.68
C PRO A 19 6.52 -6.11 5.26
N PHE A 20 5.73 -7.07 5.75
CA PHE A 20 6.13 -8.43 6.14
C PHE A 20 7.01 -8.59 7.40
N TYR A 21 6.98 -7.60 8.30
CA TYR A 21 7.66 -7.62 9.61
C TYR A 21 6.70 -7.76 10.79
N PRO A 22 7.13 -8.41 11.90
CA PRO A 22 6.46 -8.22 13.19
C PRO A 22 6.58 -6.74 13.61
N GLY A 23 5.45 -6.08 13.90
CA GLY A 23 5.45 -4.72 14.47
C GLY A 23 5.45 -3.54 13.48
N LYS A 24 5.70 -3.75 12.18
CA LYS A 24 5.44 -2.74 11.13
C LYS A 24 4.28 -3.19 10.25
N GLN A 25 3.22 -2.39 10.23
CA GLN A 25 1.97 -2.72 9.57
C GLN A 25 1.70 -1.77 8.39
N LEU A 26 0.84 -2.21 7.47
CA LEU A 26 0.22 -1.37 6.42
C LEU A 26 -0.32 -0.06 6.99
N LEU A 27 -0.81 -0.15 8.22
CA LEU A 27 -1.39 0.93 9.03
C LEU A 27 -0.36 2.02 9.33
N ASP A 28 0.87 1.67 9.72
CA ASP A 28 1.92 2.63 10.06
C ASP A 28 2.34 3.45 8.84
N CYS A 29 2.52 2.78 7.69
CA CYS A 29 2.87 3.46 6.43
C CYS A 29 1.78 4.46 6.01
N SER A 30 0.51 4.07 6.18
CA SER A 30 -0.65 4.94 5.88
C SER A 30 -0.77 6.10 6.87
N LEU A 31 -0.51 5.85 8.15
CA LEU A 31 -0.54 6.87 9.21
C LEU A 31 0.55 7.92 8.99
N ILE A 32 1.81 7.48 8.84
CA ILE A 32 2.96 8.36 8.62
C ILE A 32 2.78 9.20 7.36
N SER A 33 2.25 8.61 6.29
CA SER A 33 1.92 9.35 5.05
C SER A 33 0.93 10.47 5.31
N ASN A 34 -0.14 10.20 6.07
CA ASN A 34 -1.14 11.22 6.40
C ASN A 34 -0.60 12.29 7.35
N GLU A 35 0.22 11.93 8.35
CA GLU A 35 0.89 12.90 9.23
C GLU A 35 1.85 13.80 8.45
N ALA A 36 2.62 13.24 7.51
CA ALA A 36 3.50 14.02 6.63
C ALA A 36 2.70 15.06 5.84
N ILE A 37 1.60 14.63 5.23
CA ILE A 37 0.73 15.49 4.42
C ILE A 37 0.08 16.58 5.27
N ASP A 38 -0.44 16.23 6.45
CA ASP A 38 -1.05 17.19 7.37
C ASP A 38 -0.02 18.23 7.84
N LEU A 39 1.22 17.80 8.13
CA LEU A 39 2.31 18.70 8.50
C LEU A 39 2.65 19.68 7.37
N ILE A 40 2.78 19.20 6.13
CA ILE A 40 3.04 20.03 4.95
C ILE A 40 1.93 21.08 4.78
N LYS A 41 0.67 20.66 4.89
CA LYS A 41 -0.49 21.56 4.82
C LYS A 41 -0.44 22.65 5.87
N ARG A 42 -0.24 22.28 7.14
CA ARG A 42 -0.20 23.22 8.27
C ARG A 42 0.94 24.22 8.16
N ARG A 43 2.09 23.81 7.63
CA ARG A 43 3.25 24.70 7.42
C ARG A 43 3.11 25.60 6.18
N GLY A 44 2.10 25.38 5.32
CA GLY A 44 1.95 26.11 4.07
C GLY A 44 3.11 25.92 3.08
N GLN A 45 4.00 24.93 3.31
CA GLN A 45 5.16 24.72 2.47
C GLN A 45 4.76 24.02 1.17
N PRO A 46 5.13 24.55 -0.01
CA PRO A 46 4.92 23.88 -1.29
C PRO A 46 5.74 22.59 -1.36
N ARG A 47 5.06 21.44 -1.55
CA ARG A 47 5.71 20.12 -1.68
C ARG A 47 5.01 19.27 -2.73
N VAL A 48 5.76 18.31 -3.26
CA VAL A 48 5.27 17.35 -4.24
C VAL A 48 5.41 15.94 -3.69
N ILE A 49 4.38 15.14 -3.91
CA ILE A 49 4.38 13.71 -3.67
C ILE A 49 4.40 13.00 -5.01
N PHE A 50 5.39 12.14 -5.20
CA PHE A 50 5.44 11.21 -6.32
C PHE A 50 5.08 9.82 -5.84
N LYS A 51 3.93 9.31 -6.32
CA LYS A 51 3.49 7.94 -6.05
C LYS A 51 3.90 7.07 -7.25
N ALA A 52 4.88 6.22 -7.04
CA ALA A 52 5.40 5.34 -8.08
C ALA A 52 4.54 4.07 -8.22
N ASP A 53 4.34 3.63 -9.45
CA ASP A 53 3.78 2.31 -9.80
C ASP A 53 4.86 1.50 -10.52
N PHE A 54 5.03 0.23 -10.15
CA PHE A 54 5.97 -0.67 -10.82
C PHE A 54 5.23 -1.73 -11.64
N SER A 55 5.62 -1.88 -12.90
CA SER A 55 5.03 -2.87 -13.79
C SER A 55 5.44 -4.28 -13.39
N LYS A 56 4.47 -5.09 -12.94
CA LYS A 56 4.69 -6.51 -12.62
C LYS A 56 5.87 -6.68 -11.66
N ALA A 57 5.80 -6.01 -10.51
CA ALA A 57 6.93 -5.83 -9.60
C ALA A 57 7.65 -7.14 -9.24
N TYR A 58 6.88 -8.18 -8.90
CA TYR A 58 7.44 -9.50 -8.60
C TYR A 58 8.05 -10.17 -9.83
N ASP A 59 7.43 -10.06 -11.01
CA ASP A 59 7.84 -10.81 -12.21
C ASP A 59 9.09 -10.23 -12.90
N THR A 60 9.55 -9.05 -12.47
CA THR A 60 10.58 -8.28 -13.18
C THR A 60 11.93 -8.22 -12.46
N ILE A 61 11.99 -8.61 -11.18
CA ILE A 61 13.24 -8.62 -10.39
C ILE A 61 14.31 -9.48 -11.03
N ASP A 62 15.47 -8.88 -11.31
CA ASP A 62 16.64 -9.58 -11.79
C ASP A 62 17.28 -10.43 -10.67
N TRP A 63 17.59 -11.69 -10.99
CA TRP A 63 18.19 -12.61 -10.01
C TRP A 63 19.65 -12.30 -9.73
N GLY A 64 20.41 -11.80 -10.72
CA GLY A 64 21.79 -11.38 -10.53
C GLY A 64 21.87 -10.22 -9.55
N PHE A 65 21.00 -9.22 -9.71
CA PHE A 65 20.85 -8.11 -8.77
C PHE A 65 20.47 -8.60 -7.37
N LEU A 66 19.49 -9.50 -7.24
CA LEU A 66 19.09 -10.03 -5.94
C LEU A 66 20.25 -10.76 -5.26
N MET A 67 21.01 -11.59 -6.00
CA MET A 67 22.18 -12.30 -5.46
C MET A 67 23.29 -11.33 -5.04
N PHE A 68 23.50 -10.26 -5.79
CA PHE A 68 24.42 -9.18 -5.45
C PHE A 68 24.00 -8.46 -4.16
N MET A 69 22.72 -8.11 -4.02
CA MET A 69 22.20 -7.46 -2.81
C MET A 69 22.35 -8.36 -1.58
N MET A 70 22.00 -9.64 -1.70
CA MET A 70 22.20 -10.61 -0.63
C MET A 70 23.68 -10.73 -0.23
N GLU A 71 24.61 -10.69 -1.19
CA GLU A 71 26.04 -10.69 -0.89
C GLU A 71 26.47 -9.45 -0.10
N LYS A 72 26.01 -8.27 -0.51
CA LYS A 72 26.29 -7.01 0.19
C LYS A 72 25.67 -6.94 1.58
N MET A 73 24.58 -7.65 1.81
CA MET A 73 23.95 -7.82 3.12
C MET A 73 24.59 -8.94 3.97
N GLY A 74 25.70 -9.54 3.53
CA GLY A 74 26.46 -10.52 4.31
C GLY A 74 25.94 -11.96 4.23
N PHE A 75 25.01 -12.27 3.32
CA PHE A 75 24.55 -13.65 3.16
C PHE A 75 25.66 -14.54 2.56
N SER A 76 25.97 -15.61 3.28
CA SER A 76 26.95 -16.62 2.83
C SER A 76 26.61 -17.18 1.44
N ARG A 77 27.65 -17.60 0.70
CA ARG A 77 27.49 -18.25 -0.62
C ARG A 77 26.50 -19.41 -0.59
N ARG A 78 26.57 -20.27 0.45
CA ARG A 78 25.65 -21.40 0.64
C ARG A 78 24.17 -20.97 0.65
N TRP A 79 23.87 -19.87 1.34
CA TRP A 79 22.52 -19.32 1.40
C TRP A 79 22.05 -18.77 0.06
N ARG A 80 22.92 -18.02 -0.63
CA ARG A 80 22.63 -17.49 -1.97
C ARG A 80 22.38 -18.61 -2.97
N ASP A 81 23.21 -19.66 -2.97
CA ASP A 81 23.06 -20.83 -3.84
C ASP A 81 21.73 -21.55 -3.61
N TRP A 82 21.30 -21.68 -2.35
CA TRP A 82 20.00 -22.26 -2.02
C TRP A 82 18.83 -21.42 -2.52
N ILE A 83 18.86 -20.10 -2.29
CA ILE A 83 17.81 -19.20 -2.79
C ILE A 83 17.78 -19.22 -4.31
N LEU A 84 18.93 -19.14 -4.97
CA LEU A 84 19.03 -19.18 -6.42
C LEU A 84 18.40 -20.46 -6.97
N ARG A 85 18.71 -21.62 -6.40
CA ARG A 85 18.07 -22.89 -6.78
C ARG A 85 16.56 -22.86 -6.57
N CYS A 86 16.07 -22.29 -5.47
CA CYS A 86 14.63 -22.19 -5.20
C CYS A 86 13.88 -21.33 -6.22
N ILE A 87 14.49 -20.24 -6.69
CA ILE A 87 13.84 -19.32 -7.65
C ILE A 87 14.06 -19.75 -9.10
N SER A 88 15.17 -20.43 -9.42
CA SER A 88 15.53 -20.81 -10.79
C SER A 88 15.02 -22.17 -11.24
N SER A 89 14.61 -23.05 -10.31
CA SER A 89 14.18 -24.42 -10.65
C SER A 89 12.77 -24.51 -11.23
N SER A 90 12.00 -23.42 -11.25
CA SER A 90 10.61 -23.46 -11.73
C SER A 90 10.50 -23.30 -13.25
N GLN A 91 9.63 -24.11 -13.85
CA GLN A 91 9.17 -23.95 -15.24
C GLN A 91 7.71 -23.49 -15.25
N ILE A 92 7.34 -22.74 -16.30
CA ILE A 92 5.98 -22.25 -16.53
C ILE A 92 5.50 -22.77 -17.88
N SER A 93 4.20 -23.08 -17.96
CA SER A 93 3.44 -23.26 -19.20
C SER A 93 2.28 -22.27 -19.23
N VAL A 94 1.91 -21.81 -20.41
CA VAL A 94 0.74 -20.94 -20.60
C VAL A 94 -0.44 -21.81 -21.05
N LEU A 95 -1.60 -21.65 -20.43
CA LEU A 95 -2.79 -22.36 -20.88
C LEU A 95 -3.36 -21.67 -22.12
N ILE A 96 -3.43 -22.40 -23.23
CA ILE A 96 -4.07 -21.98 -24.48
C ILE A 96 -5.34 -22.81 -24.62
N ASN A 97 -6.51 -22.16 -24.57
CA ASN A 97 -7.82 -22.82 -24.59
C ASN A 97 -7.96 -23.95 -23.54
N GLY A 98 -7.43 -23.71 -22.33
CA GLY A 98 -7.46 -24.68 -21.23
C GLY A 98 -6.39 -25.78 -21.31
N SER A 99 -5.64 -25.88 -22.41
CA SER A 99 -4.56 -26.87 -22.59
C SER A 99 -3.19 -26.23 -22.35
N PRO A 100 -2.28 -26.87 -21.58
CA PRO A 100 -0.96 -26.31 -21.30
C PRO A 100 -0.08 -26.29 -22.54
N SER A 101 0.57 -25.16 -22.81
CA SER A 101 1.63 -25.07 -23.82
C SER A 101 2.92 -25.74 -23.35
N ARG A 102 3.91 -25.81 -24.25
CA ARG A 102 5.26 -26.28 -23.92
C ARG A 102 5.85 -25.47 -22.76
N SER A 103 6.41 -26.18 -21.78
CA SER A 103 7.05 -25.54 -20.65
C SER A 103 8.31 -24.79 -21.05
N PHE A 104 8.56 -23.67 -20.38
CA PHE A 104 9.78 -22.89 -20.53
C PHE A 104 10.31 -22.47 -19.15
N SER A 105 11.62 -22.23 -19.08
CA SER A 105 12.29 -21.84 -17.85
C SER A 105 12.22 -20.32 -17.65
N ILE A 106 11.95 -19.90 -16.41
CA ILE A 106 11.98 -18.49 -16.05
C ILE A 106 13.44 -18.05 -15.86
N ARG A 107 13.77 -16.81 -16.20
CA ARG A 107 15.12 -16.23 -16.02
C ARG A 107 15.20 -15.08 -15.02
N ARG A 108 14.04 -14.59 -14.55
CA ARG A 108 13.90 -13.47 -13.62
C ARG A 108 12.56 -13.53 -12.89
N GLY A 109 12.42 -12.73 -11.85
CA GLY A 109 11.18 -12.57 -11.12
C GLY A 109 11.00 -13.56 -9.97
N LEU A 110 10.05 -13.25 -9.10
CA LEU A 110 9.76 -13.94 -7.87
C LEU A 110 8.35 -14.50 -7.94
N ARG A 111 8.19 -15.79 -7.63
CA ARG A 111 6.90 -16.48 -7.78
C ARG A 111 5.88 -15.95 -6.76
N GLN A 112 4.77 -15.38 -7.25
CA GLN A 112 3.66 -15.00 -6.38
C GLN A 112 3.06 -16.25 -5.69
N GLY A 113 2.69 -16.10 -4.42
CA GLY A 113 2.21 -17.21 -3.58
C GLY A 113 3.32 -18.08 -2.97
N CYS A 114 4.59 -17.90 -3.36
CA CYS A 114 5.71 -18.53 -2.66
C CYS A 114 5.99 -17.80 -1.33
N PRO A 115 6.10 -18.48 -0.18
CA PRO A 115 6.40 -17.85 1.11
C PRO A 115 7.74 -17.11 1.18
N LEU A 116 8.69 -17.39 0.27
CA LEU A 116 9.99 -16.69 0.21
C LEU A 116 9.93 -15.39 -0.60
N SER A 117 9.08 -15.33 -1.62
CA SER A 117 9.07 -14.21 -2.58
C SER A 117 8.87 -12.84 -1.94
N PRO A 118 7.95 -12.64 -0.97
CA PRO A 118 7.79 -11.32 -0.34
C PRO A 118 9.07 -10.85 0.39
N MET A 119 9.78 -11.78 1.01
CA MET A 119 11.00 -11.52 1.76
C MET A 119 12.18 -11.20 0.84
N LEU A 120 12.28 -11.91 -0.28
CA LEU A 120 13.29 -11.65 -1.31
C LEU A 120 13.03 -10.33 -2.03
N PHE A 121 11.76 -10.03 -2.30
CA PHE A 121 11.37 -8.73 -2.84
C PHE A 121 11.78 -7.61 -1.90
N ASN A 122 11.58 -7.80 -0.59
CA ASN A 122 11.98 -6.83 0.40
C ASN A 122 13.48 -6.53 0.39
N LEU A 123 14.33 -7.56 0.28
CA LEU A 123 15.80 -7.37 0.16
C LEU A 123 16.18 -6.56 -1.08
N ALA A 124 15.53 -6.82 -2.21
CA ALA A 124 15.75 -6.06 -3.44
C ALA A 124 15.26 -4.60 -3.30
N ALA A 125 14.12 -4.39 -2.65
CA ALA A 125 13.53 -3.08 -2.41
C ALA A 125 14.32 -2.22 -1.40
N GLU A 126 15.04 -2.82 -0.44
CA GLU A 126 15.89 -2.07 0.49
C GLU A 126 16.97 -1.27 -0.26
N ALA A 127 17.48 -1.82 -1.36
CA ALA A 127 18.43 -1.11 -2.22
C ALA A 127 17.83 0.18 -2.81
N LEU A 128 16.55 0.16 -3.18
CA LEU A 128 15.83 1.34 -3.64
C LEU A 128 15.69 2.36 -2.52
N SER A 129 15.37 1.91 -1.30
CA SER A 129 15.30 2.76 -0.12
C SER A 129 16.63 3.45 0.18
N ALA A 130 17.72 2.68 0.16
CA ALA A 130 19.08 3.18 0.35
C ALA A 130 19.48 4.17 -0.75
N LEU A 131 19.12 3.91 -2.00
CA LEU A 131 19.40 4.79 -3.13
C LEU A 131 18.66 6.14 -2.98
N LEU A 132 17.38 6.12 -2.62
CA LEU A 132 16.60 7.34 -2.37
C LEU A 132 17.14 8.15 -1.18
N LYS A 133 17.50 7.48 -0.08
CA LYS A 133 18.16 8.13 1.06
C LYS A 133 19.47 8.77 0.65
N LYS A 134 20.29 8.06 -0.12
CA LYS A 134 21.57 8.59 -0.61
C LYS A 134 21.35 9.81 -1.51
N ALA A 135 20.40 9.74 -2.43
CA ALA A 135 20.08 10.85 -3.31
C ALA A 135 19.61 12.10 -2.53
N ALA A 136 18.76 11.92 -1.50
CA ALA A 136 18.37 13.01 -0.61
C ALA A 136 19.55 13.58 0.19
N SER A 137 20.42 12.72 0.73
CA SER A 137 21.61 13.15 1.49
C SER A 137 22.62 13.95 0.66
N LEU A 138 22.65 13.72 -0.66
CA LEU A 138 23.46 14.47 -1.62
C LEU A 138 22.79 15.76 -2.09
N GLY A 139 21.60 16.09 -1.58
CA GLY A 139 20.86 17.30 -1.92
C GLY A 139 20.14 17.24 -3.26
N PHE A 140 19.96 16.06 -3.86
CA PHE A 140 19.23 15.95 -5.13
C PHE A 140 17.73 16.23 -4.98
N PHE A 141 17.16 15.95 -3.81
CA PHE A 141 15.80 16.32 -3.44
C PHE A 141 15.64 16.39 -1.92
N ASN A 142 14.60 17.09 -1.46
CA ASN A 142 14.36 17.35 -0.04
C ASN A 142 13.06 16.70 0.43
N GLY A 143 13.16 15.77 1.38
CA GLY A 143 12.02 15.14 2.04
C GLY A 143 11.25 16.07 2.99
N VAL A 144 10.49 15.46 3.91
CA VAL A 144 9.67 16.14 4.92
C VAL A 144 10.33 16.02 6.29
N ASN A 145 10.62 17.14 6.92
CA ASN A 145 11.24 17.15 8.26
C ASN A 145 10.19 17.23 9.37
N PHE A 146 10.20 16.27 10.28
CA PHE A 146 9.33 16.18 11.45
C PHE A 146 10.01 16.77 12.70
N GLY A 147 9.29 17.63 13.41
CA GLY A 147 9.73 18.25 14.66
C GLY A 147 10.98 19.11 14.53
N ASN A 148 11.49 19.58 15.68
CA ASN A 148 12.78 20.28 15.79
C ASN A 148 13.96 19.30 15.88
N GLN A 149 13.70 18.00 16.02
CA GLN A 149 14.70 16.94 16.18
C GLN A 149 15.25 16.37 14.85
N GLY A 150 14.82 16.90 13.71
CA GLY A 150 15.49 16.65 12.41
C GLY A 150 15.18 15.31 11.73
N VAL A 151 14.14 14.57 12.15
CA VAL A 151 13.74 13.33 11.45
C VAL A 151 13.21 13.69 10.06
N SER A 152 13.94 13.30 9.01
CA SER A 152 13.57 13.57 7.62
C SER A 152 13.01 12.32 6.95
N ILE A 153 11.75 12.38 6.52
CA ILE A 153 11.12 11.33 5.73
C ILE A 153 11.21 11.70 4.26
N THR A 154 11.99 10.92 3.51
CA THR A 154 12.14 11.10 2.06
C THR A 154 11.14 10.26 1.28
N HIS A 155 10.85 9.05 1.75
CA HIS A 155 9.94 8.12 1.09
C HIS A 155 9.36 7.12 2.09
N LEU A 156 8.26 6.49 1.69
CA LEU A 156 7.60 5.41 2.40
C LEU A 156 7.32 4.29 1.41
N GLN A 157 7.70 3.07 1.76
CA GLN A 157 7.56 1.92 0.88
C GLN A 157 6.81 0.78 1.57
N PHE A 158 5.73 0.33 0.91
CA PHE A 158 5.00 -0.87 1.26
C PHE A 158 4.98 -1.83 0.06
N ALA A 159 5.90 -2.79 0.06
CA ALA A 159 6.15 -3.68 -1.06
C ALA A 159 6.44 -2.86 -2.33
N ASP A 160 5.62 -3.01 -3.36
CA ASP A 160 5.71 -2.26 -4.61
C ASP A 160 5.06 -0.87 -4.56
N ASP A 161 4.24 -0.57 -3.55
CA ASP A 161 3.67 0.77 -3.34
C ASP A 161 4.72 1.72 -2.73
N LEU A 162 5.27 2.62 -3.56
CA LEU A 162 6.25 3.63 -3.14
C LEU A 162 5.67 5.04 -3.23
N ILE A 163 5.82 5.80 -2.14
CA ILE A 163 5.58 7.25 -2.10
C ILE A 163 6.90 7.95 -1.80
N VAL A 164 7.24 8.96 -2.60
CA VAL A 164 8.41 9.83 -2.40
C VAL A 164 7.94 11.26 -2.18
N PHE A 165 8.48 11.91 -1.15
CA PHE A 165 8.23 13.31 -0.86
C PHE A 165 9.40 14.17 -1.36
N CYS A 166 9.09 15.30 -2.00
CA CYS A 166 10.10 16.24 -2.47
C CYS A 166 9.64 17.70 -2.40
N GLY A 167 10.59 18.63 -2.56
CA GLY A 167 10.32 20.05 -2.74
C GLY A 167 9.53 20.33 -4.01
N ALA A 168 8.85 21.48 -4.04
CA ALA A 168 8.14 21.99 -5.22
C ALA A 168 9.09 22.48 -6.31
N SER A 169 9.86 21.57 -6.91
CA SER A 169 10.88 21.87 -7.90
C SER A 169 10.89 20.82 -9.01
N SER A 170 10.80 21.25 -10.27
CA SER A 170 10.95 20.37 -11.43
C SER A 170 12.27 19.60 -11.40
N LYS A 171 13.35 20.25 -10.96
CA LYS A 171 14.68 19.61 -10.83
C LYS A 171 14.66 18.46 -9.83
N GLU A 172 14.04 18.64 -8.67
CA GLU A 172 13.93 17.57 -7.65
C GLU A 172 13.09 16.40 -8.17
N ILE A 173 11.98 16.68 -8.86
CA ILE A 173 11.13 15.66 -9.48
C ILE A 173 11.92 14.88 -10.53
N CYS A 174 12.63 15.55 -11.44
CA CYS A 174 13.48 14.91 -12.44
C CYS A 174 14.59 14.06 -11.82
N ASN A 175 15.20 14.51 -10.72
CA ASN A 175 16.21 13.75 -10.00
C ASN A 175 15.63 12.46 -9.40
N ILE A 176 14.41 12.50 -8.85
CA ILE A 176 13.72 11.31 -8.36
C ILE A 176 13.47 10.34 -9.51
N ILE A 177 12.91 10.81 -10.63
CA ILE A 177 12.66 9.94 -11.80
C ILE A 177 13.97 9.32 -12.31
N SER A 178 15.03 10.11 -12.40
CA SER A 178 16.35 9.62 -12.84
C SER A 178 16.90 8.56 -11.89
N THR A 179 16.73 8.75 -10.58
CA THR A 179 17.11 7.77 -9.54
C THR A 179 16.33 6.47 -9.69
N LEU A 180 15.01 6.55 -9.90
CA LEU A 180 14.14 5.38 -10.10
C LEU A 180 14.46 4.66 -11.42
N ARG A 181 14.78 5.38 -12.49
CA ARG A 181 15.20 4.79 -13.78
C ARG A 181 16.57 4.12 -13.67
N GLY A 182 17.51 4.72 -12.94
CA GLY A 182 18.78 4.08 -12.61
C GLY A 182 18.57 2.75 -11.87
N PHE A 183 17.66 2.74 -10.89
CA PHE A 183 17.29 1.51 -10.18
C PHE A 183 16.64 0.46 -11.09
N GLU A 184 15.75 0.87 -12.00
CA GLU A 184 15.11 -0.02 -12.97
C GLU A 184 16.14 -0.77 -13.84
N ILE A 185 17.20 -0.09 -14.31
CA ILE A 185 18.23 -0.69 -15.16
C ILE A 185 18.95 -1.82 -14.43
N VAL A 186 19.25 -1.64 -13.14
CA VAL A 186 20.06 -2.59 -12.36
C VAL A 186 19.21 -3.70 -11.77
N SER A 187 18.01 -3.37 -11.26
CA SER A 187 17.15 -4.33 -10.56
C SER A 187 16.17 -5.06 -11.48
N GLY A 188 15.94 -4.55 -12.69
CA GLY A 188 14.86 -4.99 -13.57
C GLY A 188 13.47 -4.47 -13.17
N LEU A 189 13.31 -3.83 -12.00
CA LEU A 189 12.02 -3.36 -11.51
C LEU A 189 11.53 -2.14 -12.31
N LYS A 190 10.59 -2.38 -13.22
CA LYS A 190 10.19 -1.39 -14.24
C LYS A 190 9.25 -0.31 -13.70
N LEU A 191 9.69 0.95 -13.74
CA LEU A 191 8.85 2.10 -13.39
C LEU A 191 7.77 2.34 -14.45
N ASN A 192 6.53 2.47 -14.00
CA ASN A 192 5.36 2.70 -14.84
C ASN A 192 4.82 4.13 -14.67
N LEU A 193 5.38 5.06 -15.44
CA LEU A 193 4.98 6.48 -15.38
C LEU A 193 3.50 6.69 -15.71
N SER A 194 2.94 5.91 -16.63
CA SER A 194 1.53 6.01 -17.05
C SER A 194 0.51 5.70 -15.93
N LYS A 195 0.94 4.93 -14.92
CA LYS A 195 0.16 4.60 -13.72
C LYS A 195 0.69 5.28 -12.45
N SER A 196 1.84 5.94 -12.54
CA SER A 196 2.39 6.74 -11.45
C SER A 196 1.66 8.08 -11.37
N ASP A 197 1.59 8.63 -10.18
CA ASP A 197 0.84 9.84 -9.89
C ASP A 197 1.74 10.93 -9.29
N LEU A 198 1.54 12.17 -9.73
CA LEU A 198 2.15 13.37 -9.15
C LEU A 198 1.08 14.18 -8.43
N ILE A 199 1.33 14.50 -7.16
CA ILE A 199 0.39 15.22 -6.30
C ILE A 199 1.08 16.45 -5.74
N GLY A 200 0.55 17.63 -6.05
CA GLY A 200 1.02 18.90 -5.50
C GLY A 200 0.27 19.25 -4.22
N ILE A 201 0.99 19.70 -3.19
CA ILE A 201 0.43 20.23 -1.94
C ILE A 201 0.88 21.68 -1.79
N ASN A 202 -0.06 22.60 -1.59
CA ASN A 202 0.20 24.04 -1.55
C ASN A 202 0.88 24.56 -2.84
N ILE A 203 0.52 23.99 -3.99
CA ILE A 203 1.05 24.35 -5.31
C ILE A 203 -0.14 24.54 -6.25
N GLU A 204 -0.01 25.49 -7.17
CA GLU A 204 -1.00 25.71 -8.22
C GLU A 204 -1.22 24.44 -9.07
N VAL A 205 -2.47 24.19 -9.44
CA VAL A 205 -2.87 23.00 -10.21
C VAL A 205 -2.20 23.00 -11.59
N SER A 206 -2.14 24.14 -12.26
CA SER A 206 -1.51 24.32 -13.58
C SER A 206 -0.02 23.92 -13.56
N ARG A 207 0.70 24.37 -12.53
CA ARG A 207 2.12 24.07 -12.33
C ARG A 207 2.37 22.60 -12.06
N THR A 208 1.53 21.98 -11.22
CA THR A 208 1.62 20.54 -10.92
C THR A 208 1.31 19.72 -12.18
N GLN A 209 0.33 20.14 -12.97
CA GLN A 209 -0.03 19.50 -14.24
C GLN A 209 1.14 19.58 -15.24
N ALA A 210 1.74 20.76 -15.43
CA ALA A 210 2.88 20.93 -16.31
C ALA A 210 4.06 20.02 -15.93
N TRP A 211 4.33 19.85 -14.62
CA TRP A 211 5.35 18.92 -14.17
C TRP A 211 4.99 17.46 -14.43
N ALA A 212 3.74 17.06 -14.18
CA ALA A 212 3.27 15.70 -14.45
C ALA A 212 3.40 15.36 -15.94
N ASP A 213 3.01 16.29 -16.82
CA ASP A 213 3.12 16.12 -18.28
C ASP A 213 4.59 16.02 -18.73
N SER A 214 5.47 16.86 -18.16
CA SER A 214 6.91 16.84 -18.48
C SER A 214 7.60 15.51 -18.19
N ILE A 215 7.14 14.79 -17.15
CA ILE A 215 7.67 13.47 -16.79
C ILE A 215 6.84 12.32 -17.35
N GLY A 216 5.71 12.59 -18.02
CA GLY A 216 4.83 11.56 -18.60
C GLY A 216 4.04 10.75 -17.57
N CYS A 217 3.67 11.35 -16.44
CA CYS A 217 2.79 10.73 -15.43
C CYS A 217 1.49 11.53 -15.24
N LYS A 218 0.57 11.02 -14.41
CA LYS A 218 -0.73 11.67 -14.21
C LYS A 218 -0.69 12.61 -13.01
N ARG A 219 -1.23 13.83 -13.15
CA ARG A 219 -1.57 14.65 -11.99
C ARG A 219 -2.71 13.98 -11.24
N LYS A 220 -2.63 13.93 -9.91
CA LYS A 220 -3.72 13.47 -9.07
C LYS A 220 -3.98 14.42 -7.93
N GLU A 221 -5.21 14.38 -7.44
CA GLU A 221 -5.60 15.13 -6.26
C GLU A 221 -5.22 14.38 -5.00
N LEU A 222 -5.00 15.14 -3.94
CA LEU A 222 -4.56 14.61 -2.66
C LEU A 222 -5.53 13.57 -2.10
N SER A 223 -6.84 13.70 -2.35
CA SER A 223 -7.90 12.76 -1.94
C SER A 223 -7.79 11.35 -2.53
N CYS A 224 -6.73 11.05 -3.28
CA CYS A 224 -6.46 9.73 -3.82
C CYS A 224 -6.19 8.67 -2.74
N LYS A 225 -6.47 7.41 -3.08
CA LYS A 225 -6.24 6.27 -2.18
C LYS A 225 -4.77 5.81 -2.23
N TYR A 226 -4.18 5.63 -1.06
CA TYR A 226 -2.90 4.96 -0.83
C TYR A 226 -3.10 3.86 0.22
N LEU A 227 -2.71 2.62 -0.09
CA LEU A 227 -2.88 1.46 0.79
C LEU A 227 -4.32 1.27 1.32
N GLY A 228 -5.31 1.68 0.51
CA GLY A 228 -6.73 1.60 0.87
C GLY A 228 -7.26 2.75 1.74
N VAL A 229 -6.43 3.75 2.05
CA VAL A 229 -6.76 4.95 2.85
C VAL A 229 -6.66 6.19 1.96
N PRO A 230 -7.64 7.11 1.94
CA PRO A 230 -7.51 8.35 1.19
C PRO A 230 -6.48 9.29 1.85
N LEU A 231 -5.63 9.91 1.05
CA LEU A 231 -4.55 10.77 1.54
C LEU A 231 -5.05 12.20 1.82
N GLY A 232 -4.55 12.79 2.91
CA GLY A 232 -4.71 14.22 3.20
C GLY A 232 -6.16 14.69 3.41
N ILE A 233 -7.08 13.77 3.66
CA ILE A 233 -8.41 14.08 4.16
C ILE A 233 -8.28 14.33 5.67
N ASN A 234 -9.05 15.30 6.19
CA ASN A 234 -9.07 15.55 7.63
C ASN A 234 -9.48 14.28 8.38
N LYS A 235 -8.64 13.84 9.33
CA LYS A 235 -8.78 12.62 10.12
C LYS A 235 -10.13 12.51 10.83
N ASN A 236 -10.75 13.65 11.18
CA ASN A 236 -12.04 13.70 11.87
C ASN A 236 -13.25 13.81 10.92
N SER A 237 -13.02 13.81 9.61
CA SER A 237 -14.11 14.00 8.64
C SER A 237 -14.90 12.71 8.41
N VAL A 238 -16.21 12.87 8.17
CA VAL A 238 -17.09 11.78 7.72
C VAL A 238 -16.64 11.24 6.36
N VAL A 239 -16.10 12.10 5.50
CA VAL A 239 -15.62 11.76 4.14
C VAL A 239 -14.52 10.69 4.17
N MET A 240 -13.67 10.71 5.20
CA MET A 240 -12.64 9.69 5.42
C MET A 240 -13.21 8.27 5.46
N TRP A 241 -14.44 8.12 5.96
CA TRP A 241 -15.09 6.83 6.16
C TRP A 241 -15.93 6.37 4.96
N ASN A 242 -16.03 7.17 3.89
CA ASN A 242 -16.79 6.81 2.68
C ASN A 242 -16.36 5.47 2.07
N PRO A 243 -15.07 5.12 1.96
CA PRO A 243 -14.66 3.82 1.43
C PRO A 243 -15.17 2.63 2.26
N VAL A 244 -15.34 2.81 3.57
CA VAL A 244 -15.93 1.79 4.45
C VAL A 244 -17.43 1.71 4.20
N ILE A 245 -18.12 2.85 4.14
CA ILE A 245 -19.56 2.92 3.87
C ILE A 245 -19.89 2.27 2.51
N GLU A 246 -19.15 2.60 1.46
CA GLU A 246 -19.30 2.00 0.11
C GLU A 246 -19.11 0.49 0.13
N LYS A 247 -18.15 -0.03 0.93
CA LYS A 247 -17.97 -1.48 1.09
C LYS A 247 -19.16 -2.13 1.79
N PHE A 248 -19.72 -1.48 2.81
CA PHE A 248 -20.96 -1.97 3.44
C PHE A 248 -22.09 -2.03 2.42
N GLU A 249 -22.31 -0.95 1.67
CA GLU A 249 -23.35 -0.89 0.62
C GLU A 249 -23.16 -1.97 -0.44
N SER A 250 -21.92 -2.16 -0.93
CA SER A 250 -21.60 -3.22 -1.90
C SER A 250 -21.86 -4.63 -1.34
N LYS A 251 -21.50 -4.91 -0.08
CA LYS A 251 -21.78 -6.21 0.56
C LYS A 251 -23.28 -6.43 0.74
N PHE A 252 -24.02 -5.41 1.17
CA PHE A 252 -25.46 -5.50 1.31
C PHE A 252 -26.18 -5.69 -0.03
N ALA A 253 -25.73 -5.01 -1.09
CA ALA A 253 -26.26 -5.19 -2.43
C ALA A 253 -25.99 -6.61 -2.97
N GLY A 254 -24.81 -7.16 -2.69
CA GLY A 254 -24.46 -8.54 -3.08
C GLY A 254 -25.19 -9.62 -2.27
N TRP A 255 -25.56 -9.33 -1.02
CA TRP A 255 -26.28 -10.28 -0.19
C TRP A 255 -27.79 -10.22 -0.45
N LYS A 256 -28.31 -11.26 -1.11
CA LYS A 256 -29.74 -11.51 -1.20
C LYS A 256 -30.28 -11.86 0.20
N SER A 257 -30.58 -10.84 1.00
CA SER A 257 -31.13 -10.98 2.35
C SER A 257 -32.35 -11.91 2.42
N LYS A 258 -33.12 -12.03 1.33
CA LYS A 258 -34.26 -12.96 1.20
C LYS A 258 -33.89 -14.44 1.31
N LEU A 259 -32.66 -14.81 0.96
CA LEU A 259 -32.17 -16.21 0.99
C LEU A 259 -31.45 -16.57 2.30
N LEU A 260 -31.35 -15.61 3.23
CA LEU A 260 -30.58 -15.76 4.45
C LEU A 260 -31.51 -15.80 5.67
N SER A 261 -31.37 -16.84 6.47
CA SER A 261 -31.99 -16.93 7.79
C SER A 261 -31.49 -15.80 8.70
N LEU A 262 -32.25 -15.48 9.76
CA LEU A 262 -31.84 -14.48 10.75
C LEU A 262 -30.47 -14.83 11.36
N GLY A 263 -30.24 -16.11 11.67
CA GLY A 263 -28.94 -16.60 12.14
C GLY A 263 -27.82 -16.37 11.12
N GLY A 264 -28.05 -16.66 9.84
CA GLY A 264 -27.07 -16.41 8.77
C GLY A 264 -26.74 -14.92 8.63
N ARG A 265 -27.73 -14.03 8.75
CA ARG A 265 -27.51 -12.58 8.77
C ARG A 265 -26.65 -12.15 9.95
N ILE A 266 -26.93 -12.65 11.16
CA ILE A 266 -26.13 -12.36 12.36
C ILE A 266 -24.68 -12.81 12.17
N VAL A 267 -24.45 -14.00 11.60
CA VAL A 267 -23.10 -14.51 11.31
C VAL A 267 -22.37 -13.58 10.34
N LEU A 268 -23.00 -13.17 9.25
CA LEU A 268 -22.39 -12.24 8.28
C LEU A 268 -22.07 -10.88 8.88
N ILE A 269 -22.96 -10.35 9.72
CA ILE A 269 -22.71 -9.10 10.45
C ILE A 269 -21.46 -9.27 11.32
N LYS A 270 -21.42 -10.33 12.14
CA LYS A 270 -20.32 -10.57 13.08
C LYS A 270 -18.98 -10.87 12.40
N VAL A 271 -18.96 -11.68 11.36
CA VAL A 271 -17.71 -12.14 10.74
C VAL A 271 -17.20 -11.17 9.68
N VAL A 272 -18.11 -10.53 8.93
CA VAL A 272 -17.72 -9.66 7.81
C VAL A 272 -17.84 -8.20 8.19
N LEU A 273 -19.03 -7.73 8.59
CA LEU A 273 -19.28 -6.30 8.71
C LEU A 273 -18.56 -5.66 9.89
N THR A 274 -18.48 -6.32 11.05
CA THR A 274 -17.76 -5.76 12.21
C THR A 274 -16.26 -5.59 11.93
N ASN A 275 -15.68 -6.41 11.04
CA ASN A 275 -14.26 -6.38 10.69
C ASN A 275 -13.91 -5.33 9.63
N LEU A 276 -14.87 -4.90 8.79
CA LEU A 276 -14.65 -3.89 7.75
C LEU A 276 -14.18 -2.52 8.30
N PRO A 277 -14.77 -1.94 9.36
CA PRO A 277 -14.35 -0.66 9.90
C PRO A 277 -13.10 -0.76 10.79
N VAL A 278 -12.73 -1.94 11.31
CA VAL A 278 -11.63 -2.12 12.28
C VAL A 278 -10.32 -1.53 11.76
N PHE A 279 -10.02 -1.75 10.47
CA PHE A 279 -8.83 -1.18 9.83
C PHE A 279 -8.79 0.37 9.91
N TYR A 280 -9.93 1.03 9.67
CA TYR A 280 -10.03 2.49 9.78
C TYR A 280 -10.07 2.96 11.23
N MET A 281 -10.73 2.20 12.13
CA MET A 281 -10.80 2.52 13.56
C MET A 281 -9.44 2.48 14.25
N PHE A 282 -8.50 1.66 13.74
CA PHE A 282 -7.13 1.64 14.23
C PHE A 282 -6.36 2.93 13.88
N LEU A 283 -6.67 3.56 12.75
CA LEU A 283 -5.98 4.77 12.28
C LEU A 283 -6.65 6.07 12.71
N PHE A 284 -7.98 6.07 12.74
CA PHE A 284 -8.78 7.29 12.84
C PHE A 284 -9.89 7.10 13.86
N HIS A 285 -10.15 8.16 14.62
CA HIS A 285 -11.31 8.21 15.49
C HIS A 285 -12.59 8.26 14.65
N MET A 286 -13.51 7.32 14.87
CA MET A 286 -14.77 7.27 14.12
C MET A 286 -15.73 8.37 14.61
N PRO A 287 -16.20 9.28 13.72
CA PRO A 287 -17.23 10.25 14.09
C PRO A 287 -18.54 9.55 14.49
N THR A 288 -19.25 10.11 15.46
CA THR A 288 -20.56 9.59 15.91
C THR A 288 -21.58 9.49 14.77
N ALA A 289 -21.54 10.42 13.81
CA ALA A 289 -22.36 10.39 12.62
C ALA A 289 -22.11 9.15 11.75
N VAL A 290 -20.84 8.73 11.59
CA VAL A 290 -20.46 7.52 10.84
C VAL A 290 -20.93 6.28 11.57
N SER A 291 -20.64 6.17 12.87
CA SER A 291 -21.09 5.03 13.68
C SER A 291 -22.60 4.87 13.64
N SER A 292 -23.34 5.98 13.74
CA SER A 292 -24.80 6.00 13.67
C SER A 292 -25.31 5.54 12.30
N LYS A 293 -24.66 5.98 11.22
CA LYS A 293 -25.00 5.58 9.85
C LYS A 293 -24.77 4.07 9.64
N LEU A 294 -23.59 3.56 10.04
CA LEU A 294 -23.28 2.13 9.91
C LEU A 294 -24.24 1.27 10.74
N ASN A 295 -24.51 1.65 12.00
CA ASN A 295 -25.48 0.95 12.85
C ASN A 295 -26.88 0.89 12.23
N LYS A 296 -27.35 2.00 11.65
CA LYS A 296 -28.64 2.02 10.92
C LYS A 296 -28.64 1.05 9.74
N MET A 297 -27.56 0.97 8.97
CA MET A 297 -27.46 0.04 7.84
C MET A 297 -27.46 -1.42 8.29
N VAL A 298 -26.70 -1.75 9.36
CA VAL A 298 -26.66 -3.10 9.92
C VAL A 298 -28.02 -3.49 10.50
N ALA A 299 -28.68 -2.59 11.23
CA ALA A 299 -30.02 -2.82 11.76
C ALA A 299 -31.02 -3.09 10.63
N LYS A 300 -31.01 -2.27 9.56
CA LYS A 300 -31.87 -2.49 8.39
C LYS A 300 -31.63 -3.85 7.74
N PHE A 301 -30.37 -4.27 7.59
CA PHE A 301 -30.03 -5.57 7.03
C PHE A 301 -30.50 -6.75 7.91
N LEU A 302 -30.33 -6.63 9.23
CA LEU A 302 -30.73 -7.65 10.18
C LEU A 302 -32.25 -7.87 10.12
N TRP A 303 -33.01 -6.77 10.24
CA TRP A 303 -34.45 -6.81 10.47
C TRP A 303 -35.27 -6.87 9.18
N ASP A 304 -35.08 -5.92 8.26
CA ASP A 304 -36.04 -5.72 7.17
C ASP A 304 -35.87 -6.72 6.02
N GLY A 305 -34.63 -7.13 5.73
CA GLY A 305 -34.35 -7.59 4.37
C GLY A 305 -34.68 -6.49 3.33
N LEU A 306 -34.46 -6.75 2.04
CA LEU A 306 -34.43 -5.68 1.03
C LEU A 306 -35.79 -5.05 0.67
N GLU A 307 -36.95 -5.58 1.11
CA GLU A 307 -38.25 -5.20 0.51
C GLU A 307 -39.45 -4.95 1.46
N LYS A 308 -39.43 -5.27 2.77
CA LYS A 308 -40.52 -4.88 3.68
C LYS A 308 -39.99 -4.54 5.08
N ARG A 309 -40.45 -3.42 5.65
CA ARG A 309 -40.19 -3.09 7.07
C ARG A 309 -40.74 -4.21 7.95
N LYS A 310 -39.88 -4.91 8.69
CA LYS A 310 -40.29 -5.92 9.67
C LYS A 310 -40.28 -5.30 11.07
N ILE A 311 -41.08 -5.85 11.97
CA ILE A 311 -41.11 -5.42 13.37
C ILE A 311 -39.73 -5.69 13.99
N HIS A 312 -39.14 -4.66 14.58
CA HIS A 312 -37.92 -4.78 15.37
C HIS A 312 -38.30 -5.32 16.76
N TRP A 313 -38.13 -6.62 16.96
CA TRP A 313 -38.53 -7.30 18.21
C TRP A 313 -37.68 -6.91 19.42
N LEU A 314 -36.47 -6.40 19.19
CA LEU A 314 -35.52 -5.99 20.23
C LEU A 314 -34.89 -4.65 19.84
N SER A 315 -34.66 -3.78 20.83
CA SER A 315 -33.94 -2.53 20.61
C SER A 315 -32.51 -2.79 20.18
N TRP A 316 -31.97 -1.93 19.32
CA TRP A 316 -30.59 -2.04 18.84
C TRP A 316 -29.57 -2.02 19.99
N GLU A 317 -29.83 -1.20 21.01
CA GLU A 317 -28.99 -1.13 22.22
C GLU A 317 -28.95 -2.45 22.98
N THR A 318 -30.09 -3.15 23.07
CA THR A 318 -30.16 -4.47 23.71
C THR A 318 -29.40 -5.52 22.92
N LEU A 319 -29.47 -5.45 21.57
CA LEU A 319 -28.73 -6.36 20.68
C LEU A 319 -27.21 -6.15 20.71
N CYS A 320 -26.75 -4.95 21.04
CA CYS A 320 -25.32 -4.60 21.08
C CYS A 320 -24.64 -4.95 22.41
N LYS A 321 -25.39 -5.45 23.41
CA LYS A 321 -24.80 -5.88 24.69
C LYS A 321 -23.93 -7.12 24.48
N PRO A 322 -22.81 -7.26 25.23
CA PRO A 322 -22.03 -8.48 25.26
C PRO A 322 -22.93 -9.68 25.61
N LYS A 323 -22.66 -10.83 24.99
CA LYS A 323 -23.27 -12.09 25.40
C LYS A 323 -22.57 -12.64 26.62
#